data_AF-A0A937SD99-F1
#
_entry.id   AF-A0A937SD99-F1
#
_cell.length_a   1.000
_cell.length_b   1.000
_cell.length_c   1.000
_cell.angle_alpha   90.00
_cell.angle_beta   90.00
_cell.angle_gamma   90.00
#
_symmetry.space_group_name_H-M   'P 1'
#
loop_
_entity.id
_entity.type
_entity.pdbx_description
1 polymer ?
#
loop_
_entity_poly.entity_id
_entity_poly.type
_entity_poly.pdbx_seq_one_letter_code
_entity_poly.pdbx_strand_id
1 'polypeptide(L)' 'NVITKLSELIKKNDGSVDEVNQWGRKKLTYPIKRCAEGNYVLAKLKLKPASTKELDANLRLSGEVLRHLLVKLMD' A
#
# COMPACT_ATOMS: atom_id res chain seq x y z
N ASN A 1 -7.19 2.64 10.72
CA ASN A 1 -7.27 2.94 9.27
C ASN A 1 -5.91 2.65 8.64
N VAL A 2 -5.80 1.67 7.74
CA VAL A 2 -4.50 1.18 7.18
C VAL A 2 -3.72 2.29 6.46
N ILE A 3 -4.44 3.16 5.74
CA ILE A 3 -3.85 4.27 4.97
C ILE A 3 -3.12 5.26 5.89
N THR A 4 -3.70 5.57 7.05
CA THR A 4 -3.09 6.49 8.04
C THR A 4 -1.78 5.92 8.58
N LYS A 5 -1.78 4.65 8.98
CA LYS A 5 -0.57 3.96 9.46
C LYS A 5 0.53 3.92 8.40
N LEU A 6 0.16 3.69 7.14
CA LEU A 6 1.11 3.69 6.03
C LEU A 6 1.71 5.08 5.81
N SER A 7 0.87 6.13 5.88
CA SER A 7 1.29 7.51 5.72
C SER A 7 2.27 7.95 6.82
N GLU A 8 2.04 7.52 8.07
CA GLU A 8 2.95 7.76 9.19
C GLU A 8 4.29 7.06 9.00
N LEU A 9 4.28 5.80 8.55
CA LEU A 9 5.48 5.03 8.30
C LEU A 9 6.33 5.63 7.17
N ILE A 10 5.68 6.10 6.11
CA ILE A 10 6.36 6.79 5.00
C ILE A 10 6.99 8.09 5.48
N LYS A 11 6.26 8.90 6.25
CA LYS A 11 6.78 10.15 6.83
C LYS A 11 7.96 9.92 7.78
N LYS A 12 7.94 8.86 8.58
CA LYS A 12 9.04 8.49 9.49
C LYS A 12 10.35 8.20 8.75
N ASN A 13 10.26 7.74 7.50
CA ASN A 13 11.39 7.36 6.66
C ASN A 13 11.79 8.46 5.66
N ASP A 14 11.51 9.73 5.97
CA ASP A 14 11.72 10.90 5.10
C ASP A 14 11.02 10.78 3.73
N GLY A 15 9.91 10.04 3.66
CA GLY A 15 9.07 9.95 2.47
C GLY A 15 7.91 10.93 2.48
N SER A 16 7.35 11.21 1.30
CA SER A 16 6.10 11.95 1.13
C SER A 16 5.05 11.09 0.45
N VAL A 17 3.78 11.39 0.74
CA VAL A 17 2.63 10.85 0.02
C VAL A 17 2.10 11.98 -0.85
N ASP A 18 2.22 11.82 -2.16
CA ASP A 18 1.86 12.87 -3.13
C ASP A 18 0.37 12.79 -3.48
N GLU A 19 -0.17 11.58 -3.66
CA GLU A 19 -1.55 11.36 -4.07
C GLU A 19 -2.08 10.05 -3.47
N VAL A 20 -3.33 10.03 -3.01
CA VAL A 20 -4.03 8.82 -2.57
C VAL A 20 -5.40 8.74 -3.24
N ASN A 21 -5.55 7.78 -4.13
CA ASN A 21 -6.79 7.47 -4.82
C ASN A 21 -7.44 6.22 -4.21
N GLN A 22 -8.57 6.42 -3.55
CA GLN A 22 -9.37 5.33 -2.99
C GLN A 22 -10.40 4.88 -4.03
N TRP A 23 -10.18 3.72 -4.63
CA TRP A 23 -11.10 3.14 -5.61
C TRP A 23 -12.29 2.42 -4.96
N GLY A 24 -12.25 2.25 -3.63
CA GLY A 24 -13.30 1.61 -2.86
C GLY A 24 -13.34 0.10 -3.05
N ARG A 25 -14.48 -0.49 -2.68
CA ARG A 25 -14.71 -1.94 -2.68
C ARG A 25 -14.93 -2.44 -4.10
N LYS A 26 -14.15 -3.42 -4.53
CA LYS A 26 -14.30 -4.12 -5.81
C LYS A 26 -14.26 -5.62 -5.61
N LYS A 27 -15.03 -6.34 -6.44
CA LYS A 27 -15.03 -7.81 -6.48
C LYS A 27 -13.72 -8.31 -7.10
N LEU A 28 -13.12 -9.32 -6.49
CA LEU A 28 -11.93 -9.99 -7.03
C LEU A 28 -12.33 -10.99 -8.10
N THR A 29 -11.50 -11.17 -9.13
CA THR A 29 -11.72 -12.20 -10.17
C THR A 29 -11.68 -13.61 -9.57
N TYR A 30 -10.87 -13.80 -8.52
CA TYR A 30 -10.80 -15.03 -7.73
C TYR A 30 -10.56 -14.70 -6.25
N PRO A 31 -11.01 -15.56 -5.31
CA PRO A 31 -10.82 -15.31 -3.89
C PRO A 31 -9.34 -15.28 -3.49
N ILE A 32 -8.96 -14.33 -2.65
CA ILE A 32 -7.63 -14.24 -2.05
C ILE A 32 -7.79 -14.31 -0.53
N LYS A 33 -7.08 -15.22 0.14
CA LYS A 33 -7.23 -15.46 1.60
C LYS A 33 -8.70 -15.63 2.02
N ARG A 34 -9.52 -16.30 1.19
CA ARG A 34 -10.98 -16.51 1.36
C ARG A 34 -11.84 -15.24 1.27
N CYS A 35 -11.28 -14.09 0.89
CA CYS A 35 -12.04 -12.88 0.59
C CYS A 35 -12.40 -12.85 -0.91
N ALA A 36 -13.66 -12.58 -1.25
CA ALA A 36 -14.14 -12.45 -2.63
C ALA A 36 -14.11 -11.00 -3.17
N GLU A 37 -13.80 -10.05 -2.31
CA GLU A 37 -13.81 -8.62 -2.57
C GLU A 37 -12.76 -7.93 -1.70
N GLY A 38 -12.35 -6.72 -2.10
CA GLY A 38 -11.38 -5.94 -1.36
C GLY A 38 -11.51 -4.45 -1.65
N ASN A 39 -11.00 -3.64 -0.73
CA ASN A 39 -10.88 -2.19 -0.93
C ASN A 39 -9.58 -1.89 -1.66
N TYR A 40 -9.68 -1.22 -2.81
CA TYR A 40 -8.53 -0.85 -3.62
C TYR A 40 -8.10 0.57 -3.32
N VAL A 41 -6.79 0.75 -3.11
CA VAL A 41 -6.14 2.03 -2.88
C VAL A 41 -4.92 2.11 -3.78
N LEU A 42 -4.83 3.20 -4.54
CA LEU A 42 -3.65 3.56 -5.32
C LEU A 42 -3.02 4.77 -4.67
N ALA A 43 -1.73 4.70 -4.31
CA ALA A 43 -1.03 5.81 -3.70
C ALA A 43 0.28 6.10 -4.45
N LYS A 44 0.53 7.38 -4.75
CA LYS A 44 1.81 7.86 -5.26
C LYS A 44 2.64 8.36 -4.09
N LEU A 45 3.83 7.81 -3.97
CA LEU A 45 4.70 7.99 -2.82
C LEU A 45 6.09 8.39 -3.33
N LYS A 46 6.77 9.29 -2.61
CA LYS A 46 8.20 9.49 -2.74
C LYS A 46 8.87 8.88 -1.53
N LEU A 47 9.83 7.99 -1.76
CA LEU A 47 10.60 7.35 -0.70
C LEU A 47 12.02 7.06 -1.16
N LYS A 48 12.94 7.03 -0.19
CA LYS A 48 14.31 6.57 -0.43
C LYS A 48 14.30 5.08 -0.81
N PRO A 49 15.14 4.63 -1.75
CA PRO A 49 15.21 3.22 -2.14
C PRO A 49 15.43 2.27 -0.96
N ALA A 50 16.26 2.65 0.03
CA ALA A 50 16.51 1.86 1.22
C ALA A 50 15.24 1.57 2.06
N SER A 51 14.29 2.52 2.08
CA SER A 51 13.06 2.42 2.86
C SER A 51 11.97 1.57 2.18
N THR A 52 12.14 1.23 0.89
CA THR A 52 11.18 0.39 0.15
C THR A 52 11.04 -1.00 0.75
N LYS A 53 12.16 -1.59 1.21
CA LYS A 53 12.21 -2.94 1.78
C LYS A 53 11.47 -3.03 3.11
N GLU A 54 11.60 -2.01 3.94
CA GLU A 54 10.89 -1.92 5.22
C GLU A 54 9.38 -1.74 4.99
N LEU A 55 8.99 -0.91 4.02
CA LEU A 55 7.59 -0.72 3.64
C LEU A 55 6.95 -2.05 3.17
N ASP A 56 7.66 -2.78 2.29
CA ASP A 56 7.21 -4.08 1.79
C ASP A 56 7.00 -5.10 2.94
N ALA A 57 7.96 -5.16 3.88
CA ALA A 57 7.87 -6.04 5.04
C ALA A 57 6.65 -5.70 5.92
N ASN A 58 6.41 -4.41 6.20
CA ASN A 58 5.27 -3.97 7.00
C ASN A 58 3.93 -4.27 6.33
N LEU A 59 3.83 -4.05 5.00
CA LEU A 59 2.63 -4.40 4.22
C LEU A 59 2.35 -5.90 4.25
N ARG A 60 3.40 -6.72 4.18
CA ARG A 60 3.28 -8.18 4.25
C ARG A 60 2.87 -8.70 5.62
N LEU A 61 3.35 -8.06 6.69
CA LEU A 61 2.98 -8.37 8.08
C LEU A 61 1.57 -7.91 8.44
N SER A 62 1.02 -6.93 7.70
CA SER A 62 -0.32 -6.44 7.93
C SER A 62 -1.37 -7.49 7.53
N GLY A 63 -2.08 -8.03 8.51
CA GLY A 63 -3.19 -8.96 8.28
C GLY A 63 -4.36 -8.35 7.51
N GLU A 64 -4.48 -7.02 7.50
CA GLU A 64 -5.54 -6.28 6.79
C GLU A 64 -5.25 -6.16 5.28
N VAL A 65 -4.00 -6.37 4.85
CA VAL A 65 -3.61 -6.28 3.44
C VAL A 65 -3.67 -7.67 2.79
N LEU A 66 -4.55 -7.82 1.81
CA LEU A 66 -4.70 -9.07 1.05
C LEU A 66 -3.54 -9.25 0.06
N ARG A 67 -3.20 -8.18 -0.66
CA ARG A 67 -2.15 -8.12 -1.68
C ARG A 67 -1.72 -6.67 -1.86
N HIS A 68 -0.44 -6.45 -2.13
CA HIS A 68 0.11 -5.16 -2.51
C HIS A 68 1.05 -5.31 -3.71
N LEU A 69 1.29 -4.20 -4.40
CA LEU A 69 2.25 -4.10 -5.49
C LEU A 69 2.95 -2.75 -5.38
N LEU A 70 4.27 -2.77 -5.28
CA LEU A 70 5.10 -1.57 -5.33
C LEU A 70 5.73 -1.49 -6.71
N VAL A 71 5.52 -0.36 -7.39
CA VAL A 71 6.07 -0.10 -8.72
C VAL A 71 6.92 1.16 -8.65
N LYS A 72 8.14 1.08 -9.17
CA LYS A 72 8.98 2.27 -9.37
C LYS A 72 8.43 3.03 -10.58
N LEU A 73 7.97 4.27 -10.36
CA LEU A 73 7.66 5.18 -11.45
C LEU A 73 8.96 5.70 -12.05
N MET A 74 9.04 5.71 -13.39
CA MET A 74 10.13 6.32 -14.13
C MET A 74 9.79 7.79 -14.34
N ASP A 75 10.04 8.60 -13.32
CA ASP A 75 10.09 10.06 -13.46
C ASP A 75 11.53 10.52 -13.23
#